data_AF-A0A8H6GGG4-F1
#
_entry.id   AF-A0A8H6GGG4-F1
#
_cell.length_a   1.000
_cell.length_b   1.000
_cell.length_c   1.000
_cell.angle_alpha   90.00
_cell.angle_beta   90.00
_cell.angle_gamma   90.00
#
_symmetry.space_group_name_H-M   'P 1'
#
loop_
_entity.id
_entity.type
_entity.pdbx_description
1 polymer ?
#
loop_
_entity_poly.entity_id
_entity_poly.type
_entity_poly.pdbx_seq_one_letter_code
_entity_poly.pdbx_strand_id
1 'polypeptide(L)'
;MASSPSSSQATNEDFQGPLSSASQSTITLRPQNAEAKLAFSQVVDWLLEKSQADDFQAQEREQASRCISIVSRQVRDQQVNRLVEQIETGCLSSSSPISSGRNVDKDRPSVYIHTGCYFIDLARPPANDFRGWVAGRKISKTDNDFILCLDNSSLFGIRQHHVAFQVHETGRILVQKISDRGTVEVNGDVLHSRESRLFNQHTSSIRLGQLTYLVEYTRHSTTQDHTKAMAEYIRKFYGHKIPLDISMTPTPAPGNAIQIGQWSLSSAGTIGVGGSGRVSVGVNKKGDVVAIKRMNVSERNGNLLRGRRSVIETLTLLATAAKEERIVRLVEVITDDPNATNKAADIWTESVRSMTIALLEALTFLHANNWIHGDIKPMNIGIRKWDLDQTSIVLLDTEDAIYAPRGIATVTPGTKGTVGYISPERELGEFTATTDVWAVGVAAIWMLLGRHPWQYRVNPWREGEAFEEKRWLFHRHYDAAVKSIGECEDEELGTAVLRMIRHPYARTEEQKKTRPGCWEVLQMLRAGSTGEGSGQKRTRIGAT
;
A
#
# COMPACT_ATOMS: atom_id res chain seq x y z
N MET A 1 48.85 36.13 24.33
CA MET A 1 48.39 34.74 24.11
C MET A 1 46.93 34.79 23.66
N ALA A 2 46.69 34.67 22.37
CA ALA A 2 45.37 34.47 21.81
C ALA A 2 45.48 33.23 20.93
N SER A 3 44.88 32.13 21.38
CA SER A 3 44.86 30.86 20.69
C SER A 3 43.99 30.96 19.43
N SER A 4 44.60 30.64 18.29
CA SER A 4 43.91 30.47 17.02
C SER A 4 42.86 29.35 17.13
N PRO A 5 41.67 29.48 16.50
CA PRO A 5 40.74 28.37 16.41
C PRO A 5 41.24 27.32 15.42
N SER A 6 41.16 26.06 15.84
CA SER A 6 41.47 24.86 15.08
C SER A 6 40.63 24.72 13.81
N SER A 7 41.27 24.19 12.77
CA SER A 7 40.66 23.81 11.49
C SER A 7 39.47 22.85 11.61
N SER A 8 38.59 22.94 10.60
CA SER A 8 37.58 21.96 10.15
C SER A 8 36.26 21.85 10.93
N GLN A 9 35.39 22.83 10.75
CA GLN A 9 33.98 22.55 10.48
C GLN A 9 33.72 22.91 9.01
N ALA A 10 33.82 21.93 8.12
CA ALA A 10 33.27 22.06 6.78
C ALA A 10 31.75 22.08 6.94
N THR A 11 31.11 23.18 6.54
CA THR A 11 29.66 23.23 6.33
C THR A 11 29.28 22.09 5.39
N ASN A 12 28.53 21.10 5.89
CA ASN A 12 27.89 20.09 5.05
C ASN A 12 26.97 20.84 4.08
N GLU A 13 27.37 20.96 2.81
CA GLU A 13 26.46 21.44 1.77
C GLU A 13 25.26 20.49 1.72
N ASP A 14 24.07 21.03 1.96
CA ASP A 14 22.82 20.25 1.94
C ASP A 14 22.54 19.85 0.48
N PHE A 15 22.79 18.58 0.15
CA PHE A 15 22.53 18.02 -1.18
C PHE A 15 21.04 18.10 -1.58
N GLN A 16 20.14 18.34 -0.61
CA GLN A 16 18.70 18.54 -0.81
C GLN A 16 18.28 20.01 -0.60
N GLY A 17 19.23 20.93 -0.47
CA GLY A 17 18.94 22.36 -0.35
C GLY A 17 18.25 22.91 -1.61
N PRO A 18 17.52 24.03 -1.51
CA PRO A 18 16.71 24.56 -2.62
C PRO A 18 17.52 24.98 -3.86
N LEU A 19 18.83 25.22 -3.71
CA LEU A 19 19.75 25.55 -4.80
C LEU A 19 20.41 24.32 -5.43
N SER A 20 20.18 23.12 -4.88
CA SER A 20 20.73 21.87 -5.42
C SER A 20 19.98 21.45 -6.68
N SER A 21 20.73 20.93 -7.66
CA SER A 21 20.14 20.32 -8.86
C SER A 21 19.29 19.08 -8.55
N ALA A 22 19.47 18.48 -7.37
CA ALA A 22 18.70 17.35 -6.86
C ALA A 22 17.55 17.76 -5.92
N SER A 23 17.24 19.06 -5.77
CA SER A 23 16.24 19.56 -4.81
C SER A 23 14.82 19.01 -5.02
N GLN A 24 14.44 18.69 -6.25
CA GLN A 24 13.15 18.10 -6.62
C GLN A 24 13.23 16.58 -6.87
N SER A 25 14.36 15.94 -6.54
CA SER A 25 14.52 14.51 -6.80
C SER A 25 13.65 13.66 -5.88
N THR A 26 13.24 12.48 -6.33
CA THR A 26 12.54 11.46 -5.56
C THR A 26 13.49 10.74 -4.61
N ILE A 27 14.62 10.26 -5.15
CA ILE A 27 15.70 9.64 -4.37
C ILE A 27 17.05 10.19 -4.79
N THR A 28 18.01 10.13 -3.87
CA THR A 28 19.43 10.37 -4.13
C THR A 28 20.25 9.11 -3.85
N LEU A 29 21.34 8.90 -4.59
CA LEU A 29 22.30 7.82 -4.42
C LEU A 29 23.69 8.44 -4.16
N ARG A 30 24.09 8.47 -2.89
CA ARG A 30 25.34 9.12 -2.44
C ARG A 30 26.47 8.10 -2.25
N PRO A 31 27.63 8.25 -2.91
CA PRO A 31 28.79 7.37 -2.71
C PRO A 31 29.20 7.25 -1.23
N GLN A 32 29.40 6.02 -0.74
CA GLN A 32 29.78 5.77 0.67
C GLN A 32 31.22 5.30 0.83
N ASN A 33 31.64 4.28 0.07
CA ASN A 33 33.00 3.72 0.17
C ASN A 33 33.99 4.41 -0.77
N ALA A 34 35.28 4.12 -0.57
CA ALA A 34 36.37 4.74 -1.33
C ALA A 34 36.25 4.48 -2.84
N GLU A 35 35.86 3.26 -3.23
CA GLU A 35 35.67 2.85 -4.61
C GLU A 35 34.57 3.67 -5.28
N ALA A 36 33.41 3.83 -4.63
CA ALA A 36 32.30 4.62 -5.17
C ALA A 36 32.64 6.11 -5.27
N LYS A 37 33.36 6.66 -4.28
CA LYS A 37 33.80 8.06 -4.29
C LYS A 37 34.82 8.33 -5.41
N LEU A 38 35.78 7.43 -5.60
CA LEU A 38 36.77 7.53 -6.67
C LEU A 38 36.11 7.42 -8.05
N ALA A 39 35.26 6.40 -8.24
CA ALA A 39 34.54 6.19 -9.50
C ALA A 39 33.64 7.39 -9.84
N PHE A 40 32.92 7.92 -8.85
CA PHE A 40 32.12 9.14 -9.00
C PHE A 40 32.98 10.33 -9.42
N SER A 41 34.11 10.56 -8.75
CA SER A 41 35.02 11.66 -9.09
C SER A 41 35.51 11.56 -10.52
N GLN A 42 35.93 10.38 -10.97
CA GLN A 42 36.39 10.15 -12.35
C GLN A 42 35.29 10.43 -13.39
N VAL A 43 34.04 10.08 -13.09
CA VAL A 43 32.89 10.40 -13.95
C VAL A 43 32.67 11.91 -13.98
N VAL A 44 32.78 12.60 -12.85
CA VAL A 44 32.67 14.07 -12.79
C VAL A 44 33.80 14.75 -13.57
N ASP A 45 35.05 14.28 -13.43
CA ASP A 45 36.19 14.79 -14.20
C ASP A 45 35.90 14.69 -15.70
N TRP A 46 35.44 13.52 -16.16
CA TRP A 46 35.05 13.30 -17.56
C TRP A 46 33.90 14.21 -18.03
N LEU A 47 32.94 14.54 -17.16
CA LEU A 47 31.85 15.47 -17.47
C LEU A 47 32.36 16.92 -17.59
N LEU A 48 33.33 17.31 -16.75
CA LEU A 48 33.86 18.68 -16.67
C LEU A 48 35.00 18.96 -17.66
N GLU A 49 35.60 17.92 -18.25
CA GLU A 49 36.63 18.04 -19.28
C GLU A 49 36.19 18.98 -20.42
N LYS A 50 36.82 20.16 -20.50
CA LYS A 50 36.66 21.07 -21.64
C LYS A 50 37.39 20.46 -22.85
N SER A 51 36.66 20.05 -23.87
CA SER A 51 37.25 19.51 -25.10
C SER A 51 36.47 19.96 -26.34
N GLN A 52 37.20 20.14 -27.44
CA GLN A 52 36.72 20.15 -28.83
C GLN A 52 36.07 18.78 -29.15
N ALA A 53 34.96 18.46 -28.48
CA ALA A 53 34.26 17.21 -28.61
C ALA A 53 33.43 17.21 -29.90
N ASP A 54 33.46 16.10 -30.62
CA ASP A 54 32.51 15.84 -31.71
C ASP A 54 31.07 15.81 -31.13
N ASP A 55 30.07 16.26 -31.90
CA ASP A 55 28.69 16.53 -31.40
C ASP A 55 28.10 15.36 -30.58
N PHE A 56 28.47 14.14 -30.95
CA PHE A 56 28.04 12.91 -30.28
C PHE A 56 28.50 12.79 -28.82
N GLN A 57 29.76 13.15 -28.52
CA GLN A 57 30.28 13.10 -27.14
C GLN A 57 29.69 14.20 -26.25
N ALA A 58 29.34 15.34 -26.84
CA ALA A 58 28.64 16.41 -26.14
C ALA A 58 27.24 15.95 -25.69
N GLN A 59 26.50 15.26 -26.56
CA GLN A 59 25.18 14.72 -26.25
C GLN A 59 25.22 13.63 -25.16
N GLU A 60 26.21 12.73 -25.19
CA GLU A 60 26.39 11.72 -24.13
C GLU A 60 26.65 12.35 -22.75
N ARG A 61 27.48 13.40 -22.71
CA ARG A 61 27.78 14.15 -21.48
C ARG A 61 26.56 14.91 -20.97
N GLU A 62 25.81 15.54 -21.86
CA GLU A 62 24.56 16.21 -21.50
C GLU A 62 23.57 15.23 -20.88
N GLN A 63 23.36 14.06 -21.50
CA GLN A 63 22.48 13.03 -20.96
C GLN A 63 22.91 12.55 -19.56
N ALA A 64 24.19 12.21 -19.38
CA ALA A 64 24.73 11.78 -18.10
C ALA A 64 24.66 12.89 -17.02
N SER A 65 24.71 14.17 -17.42
CA SER A 65 24.59 15.30 -16.50
C SER A 65 23.17 15.48 -15.92
N ARG A 66 22.15 14.91 -16.56
CA ARG A 66 20.74 15.09 -16.14
C ARG A 66 20.42 14.46 -14.78
N CYS A 67 21.18 13.44 -14.38
CA CYS A 67 20.91 12.62 -13.19
C CYS A 67 22.04 12.68 -12.16
N ILE A 68 22.95 13.66 -12.27
CA ILE A 68 24.09 13.85 -11.36
C ILE A 68 24.07 15.25 -10.76
N SER A 69 24.28 15.35 -9.45
CA SER A 69 24.47 16.61 -8.74
C SER A 69 25.89 16.67 -8.20
N ILE A 70 26.61 17.73 -8.55
CA ILE A 70 28.03 17.91 -8.24
C ILE A 70 28.17 19.06 -7.24
N VAL A 71 28.94 18.82 -6.18
CA VAL A 71 29.36 19.88 -5.25
C VAL A 71 30.60 20.56 -5.82
N SER A 72 30.56 21.89 -5.90
CA SER A 72 31.60 22.71 -6.52
C SER A 72 32.98 22.54 -5.86
N ARG A 73 33.01 22.23 -4.56
CA ARG A 73 34.26 22.07 -3.80
C ARG A 73 34.78 20.63 -3.86
N GLN A 74 36.01 20.48 -4.34
CA GLN A 74 36.73 19.22 -4.17
C GLN A 74 37.23 19.05 -2.72
N VAL A 75 37.28 17.79 -2.27
CA VAL A 75 37.68 17.44 -0.91
C VAL A 75 38.79 16.39 -0.91
N ARG A 76 39.54 16.33 0.18
CA ARG A 76 40.54 15.29 0.42
C ARG A 76 39.91 14.15 1.22
N ASP A 77 39.97 12.92 0.72
CA ASP A 77 39.48 11.73 1.40
C ASP A 77 40.64 10.73 1.64
N GLN A 78 40.89 10.38 2.91
CA GLN A 78 42.00 9.51 3.27
C GLN A 78 41.83 8.07 2.77
N GLN A 79 40.60 7.56 2.72
CA GLN A 79 40.33 6.20 2.27
C GLN A 79 40.53 6.10 0.75
N VAL A 80 40.14 7.14 0.01
CA VAL A 80 40.41 7.20 -1.43
C VAL A 80 41.89 7.30 -1.74
N ASN A 81 42.65 8.13 -1.01
CA ASN A 81 44.10 8.20 -1.18
C ASN A 81 44.77 6.83 -1.00
N ARG A 82 44.40 6.09 0.06
CA ARG A 82 44.91 4.72 0.28
C ARG A 82 44.53 3.76 -0.85
N LEU A 83 43.30 3.86 -1.36
CA LEU A 83 42.83 3.03 -2.46
C LEU A 83 43.62 3.31 -3.75
N VAL A 84 43.85 4.59 -4.08
CA VAL A 84 44.67 4.99 -5.23
C VAL A 84 46.09 4.46 -5.08
N GLU A 85 46.71 4.61 -3.91
CA GLU A 85 48.02 4.04 -3.61
C GLU A 85 48.06 2.51 -3.80
N GLN A 86 47.02 1.79 -3.35
CA GLN A 86 46.92 0.34 -3.53
C GLN A 86 46.78 -0.06 -5.01
N ILE A 87 46.02 0.70 -5.79
CA ILE A 87 45.87 0.48 -7.23
C ILE A 87 47.20 0.71 -7.95
N GLU A 88 47.93 1.77 -7.60
CA GLU A 88 49.23 2.10 -8.20
C GLU A 88 50.33 1.12 -7.82
N THR A 89 50.31 0.60 -6.59
CA THR A 89 51.34 -0.33 -6.07
C THR A 89 51.03 -1.80 -6.33
N GLY A 90 49.84 -2.14 -6.82
CA GLY A 90 49.41 -3.52 -7.12
C GLY A 90 49.20 -4.41 -5.89
N CYS A 91 49.28 -3.88 -4.67
CA CYS A 91 49.13 -4.63 -3.42
C CYS A 91 47.67 -4.59 -2.92
N LEU A 92 46.84 -5.49 -3.44
CA LEU A 92 45.40 -5.59 -3.11
C LEU A 92 45.08 -6.41 -1.83
N SER A 93 46.02 -6.61 -0.90
CA SER A 93 45.78 -7.41 0.32
C SER A 93 46.04 -6.63 1.62
N SER A 94 45.10 -6.69 2.55
CA SER A 94 45.11 -6.05 3.88
C SER A 94 45.84 -6.83 4.97
N SER A 95 46.72 -7.77 4.62
CA SER A 95 47.40 -8.63 5.60
C SER A 95 48.90 -8.71 5.35
N SER A 96 49.64 -7.70 5.80
CA SER A 96 51.01 -7.85 6.31
C SER A 96 51.42 -6.59 7.09
N PRO A 97 52.01 -6.73 8.30
CA PRO A 97 52.49 -5.58 9.06
C PRO A 97 53.75 -5.04 8.38
N ILE A 98 53.75 -3.75 8.05
CA ILE A 98 54.94 -3.08 7.52
C ILE A 98 55.94 -2.93 8.67
N SER A 99 56.84 -3.90 8.80
CA SER A 99 58.11 -3.74 9.51
C SER A 99 59.24 -3.64 8.49
N SER A 100 59.52 -2.43 8.04
CA SER A 100 60.87 -1.96 7.72
C SER A 100 60.77 -0.55 7.16
N GLY A 101 61.39 0.41 7.87
CA GLY A 101 61.43 1.80 7.47
C GLY A 101 62.01 1.96 6.06
N ARG A 102 61.18 2.46 5.16
CA ARG A 102 61.62 3.28 4.03
C ARG A 102 60.91 4.62 4.19
N ASN A 103 61.67 5.70 4.18
CA ASN A 103 61.17 7.06 4.16
C ASN A 103 60.08 7.16 3.09
N VAL A 104 58.83 7.30 3.52
CA VAL A 104 57.72 7.63 2.63
C VAL A 104 57.94 9.08 2.23
N ASP A 105 58.22 9.31 0.94
CA ASP A 105 58.32 10.63 0.34
C ASP A 105 57.16 11.52 0.80
N LYS A 106 57.51 12.65 1.44
CA LYS A 106 56.56 13.69 1.86
C LYS A 106 56.02 14.53 0.68
N ASP A 107 56.41 14.23 -0.55
CA ASP A 107 56.10 15.02 -1.75
C ASP A 107 55.12 14.34 -2.73
N ARG A 108 54.42 13.28 -2.34
CA ARG A 108 53.39 12.68 -3.22
C ARG A 108 52.11 13.53 -3.25
N PRO A 109 51.56 13.82 -4.45
CA PRO A 109 50.38 14.67 -4.58
C PRO A 109 49.17 14.01 -3.90
N SER A 110 48.52 14.75 -3.01
CA SER A 110 47.27 14.31 -2.39
C SER A 110 46.14 14.36 -3.42
N VAL A 111 45.36 13.28 -3.54
CA VAL A 111 44.23 13.22 -4.47
C VAL A 111 43.06 14.02 -3.88
N TYR A 112 42.59 14.98 -4.67
CA TYR A 112 41.35 15.72 -4.43
C TYR A 112 40.25 15.08 -5.27
N ILE A 113 39.09 14.84 -4.65
CA ILE A 113 37.95 14.22 -5.31
C ILE A 113 36.75 15.16 -5.36
N HIS A 114 35.95 15.01 -6.41
CA HIS A 114 34.62 15.58 -6.48
C HIS A 114 33.65 14.82 -5.57
N THR A 115 32.69 15.55 -5.00
CA THR A 115 31.61 14.98 -4.18
C THR A 115 30.26 15.36 -4.76
N GLY A 116 29.23 14.59 -4.42
CA GLY A 116 27.92 14.73 -5.02
C GLY A 116 27.08 13.47 -4.86
N CYS A 117 26.04 13.37 -5.67
CA CYS A 117 25.18 12.20 -5.74
C CYS A 117 24.59 12.02 -7.14
N TYR A 118 24.17 10.80 -7.43
CA TYR A 118 23.19 10.58 -8.48
C TYR A 118 21.78 10.77 -7.92
N PHE A 119 20.79 11.04 -8.76
CA PHE A 119 19.41 11.19 -8.32
C PHE A 119 18.38 10.79 -9.38
N ILE A 120 17.19 10.41 -8.94
CA ILE A 120 16.02 10.17 -9.80
C ILE A 120 15.05 11.32 -9.60
N ASP A 121 14.62 11.95 -10.69
CA ASP A 121 13.64 13.04 -10.72
C ASP A 121 12.54 12.69 -11.73
N LEU A 122 11.27 12.77 -11.33
CA LEU A 122 10.14 12.46 -12.21
C LEU A 122 10.00 13.46 -13.36
N ALA A 123 10.46 14.69 -13.18
CA ALA A 123 10.53 15.69 -14.25
C ALA A 123 11.62 15.37 -15.29
N ARG A 124 12.53 14.43 -14.97
CA ARG A 124 13.60 13.94 -15.83
C ARG A 124 13.43 12.42 -16.05
N PRO A 125 12.43 12.02 -16.83
CA PRO A 125 12.14 10.61 -17.07
C PRO A 125 13.35 9.89 -17.71
N PRO A 126 13.42 8.56 -17.57
CA PRO A 126 14.52 7.77 -18.12
C PRO A 126 14.51 7.85 -19.66
N ALA A 127 15.66 7.61 -20.28
CA ALA A 127 15.76 7.55 -21.74
C ALA A 127 14.82 6.50 -22.35
N ASN A 128 14.57 5.41 -21.63
CA ASN A 128 13.60 4.38 -21.99
C ASN A 128 12.60 4.14 -20.87
N ASP A 129 11.40 4.67 -21.08
CA ASP A 129 10.21 4.54 -20.23
C ASP A 129 9.93 3.09 -19.77
N PHE A 130 10.13 2.07 -20.62
CA PHE A 130 9.89 0.66 -20.26
C PHE A 130 11.02 0.03 -19.44
N ARG A 131 12.27 0.48 -19.64
CA ARG A 131 13.42 -0.06 -18.91
C ARG A 131 13.68 0.64 -17.58
N GLY A 132 13.16 1.85 -17.40
CA GLY A 132 13.50 2.68 -16.25
C GLY A 132 14.88 3.31 -16.39
N TRP A 133 15.39 3.93 -15.32
CA TRP A 133 16.71 4.55 -15.32
C TRP A 133 17.79 3.49 -15.22
N VAL A 134 18.58 3.30 -16.27
CA VAL A 134 19.60 2.24 -16.35
C VAL A 134 20.93 2.75 -15.82
N ALA A 135 21.57 1.95 -14.97
CA ALA A 135 22.88 2.24 -14.40
C ALA A 135 23.93 1.21 -14.77
N GLY A 136 25.11 1.66 -15.15
CA GLY A 136 26.21 0.77 -15.51
C GLY A 136 27.51 1.48 -15.85
N ARG A 137 28.43 0.73 -16.45
CA ARG A 137 29.70 1.25 -16.95
C ARG A 137 29.44 2.08 -18.19
N LYS A 138 30.27 3.10 -18.42
CA LYS A 138 30.35 3.77 -19.72
C LYS A 138 30.62 2.75 -20.83
N ILE A 139 30.05 3.00 -22.00
CA ILE A 139 30.24 2.25 -23.25
C ILE A 139 30.29 3.32 -24.35
N SER A 140 30.64 2.98 -25.58
CA SER A 140 30.38 3.86 -26.72
C SER A 140 28.90 3.73 -27.12
N LYS A 141 28.17 4.85 -27.25
CA LYS A 141 26.75 4.89 -27.70
C LYS A 141 25.73 4.31 -26.71
N THR A 142 25.86 4.61 -25.42
CA THR A 142 25.05 3.98 -24.35
C THR A 142 23.73 4.70 -24.09
N ASP A 143 22.70 3.93 -23.73
CA ASP A 143 21.44 4.42 -23.14
C ASP A 143 21.44 4.48 -21.59
N ASN A 144 22.60 4.35 -20.91
CA ASN A 144 22.67 4.41 -19.44
C ASN A 144 22.39 5.83 -18.95
N ASP A 145 21.34 6.00 -18.15
CA ASP A 145 21.05 7.25 -17.44
C ASP A 145 22.08 7.52 -16.32
N PHE A 146 22.60 6.46 -15.69
CA PHE A 146 23.65 6.55 -14.67
C PHE A 146 24.94 5.89 -15.13
N ILE A 147 25.95 6.71 -15.44
CA ILE A 147 27.32 6.23 -15.65
C ILE A 147 28.01 6.10 -14.28
N LEU A 148 28.16 4.86 -13.81
CA LEU A 148 28.71 4.55 -12.49
C LEU A 148 30.25 4.48 -12.48
N CYS A 149 30.86 4.13 -13.62
CA CYS A 149 32.31 4.14 -13.80
C CYS A 149 32.67 4.19 -15.29
N LEU A 150 33.91 4.60 -15.58
CA LEU A 150 34.46 4.67 -16.95
C LEU A 150 35.07 3.32 -17.39
N ASP A 151 35.42 3.20 -18.67
CA ASP A 151 35.86 1.95 -19.31
C ASP A 151 37.13 1.32 -18.70
N ASN A 152 37.95 2.10 -18.00
CA ASN A 152 39.27 1.67 -17.49
C ASN A 152 39.25 0.92 -16.13
N SER A 153 38.10 0.72 -15.49
CA SER A 153 38.05 0.23 -14.10
C SER A 153 37.36 -1.14 -13.94
N SER A 154 37.90 -2.20 -14.56
CA SER A 154 37.49 -3.59 -14.27
C SER A 154 37.55 -3.94 -12.77
N LEU A 155 38.35 -3.17 -12.01
CA LEU A 155 38.47 -3.14 -10.55
C LEU A 155 37.12 -3.11 -9.81
N PHE A 156 36.11 -2.37 -10.32
CA PHE A 156 34.88 -2.16 -9.57
C PHE A 156 33.82 -3.25 -9.78
N GLY A 157 34.01 -4.16 -10.74
CA GLY A 157 33.03 -5.21 -11.03
C GLY A 157 31.70 -4.70 -11.62
N ILE A 158 31.65 -3.46 -12.09
CA ILE A 158 30.47 -2.89 -12.76
C ILE A 158 30.34 -3.44 -14.18
N ARG A 159 29.10 -3.69 -14.59
CA ARG A 159 28.74 -4.24 -15.89
C ARG A 159 28.19 -3.12 -16.78
N GLN A 160 28.15 -3.39 -18.09
CA GLN A 160 27.63 -2.47 -19.11
C GLN A 160 26.24 -1.93 -18.74
N HIS A 161 25.29 -2.82 -18.50
CA HIS A 161 24.00 -2.51 -17.88
C HIS A 161 23.91 -3.34 -16.60
N HIS A 162 24.07 -2.70 -15.45
CA HIS A 162 24.20 -3.40 -14.18
C HIS A 162 22.85 -3.55 -13.48
N VAL A 163 22.13 -2.42 -13.33
CA VAL A 163 20.79 -2.36 -12.73
C VAL A 163 19.89 -1.38 -13.48
N ALA A 164 18.58 -1.52 -13.30
CA ALA A 164 17.57 -0.52 -13.65
C ALA A 164 16.83 -0.07 -12.40
N PHE A 165 16.47 1.20 -12.35
CA PHE A 165 15.55 1.75 -11.36
C PHE A 165 14.21 2.05 -12.01
N GLN A 166 13.12 1.67 -11.36
CA GLN A 166 11.76 1.82 -11.88
C GLN A 166 10.82 2.33 -10.80
N VAL A 167 9.73 2.98 -11.22
CA VAL A 167 8.62 3.34 -10.32
C VAL A 167 7.66 2.15 -10.21
N HIS A 168 7.47 1.66 -8.99
CA HIS A 168 6.49 0.63 -8.66
C HIS A 168 5.09 1.24 -8.48
N GLU A 169 4.03 0.46 -8.66
CA GLU A 169 2.63 0.89 -8.49
C GLU A 169 2.32 1.46 -7.09
N THR A 170 3.11 1.11 -6.09
CA THR A 170 3.03 1.66 -4.72
C THR A 170 3.69 3.05 -4.56
N GLY A 171 4.11 3.71 -5.65
CA GLY A 171 4.82 5.01 -5.57
C GLY A 171 6.26 4.95 -5.09
N ARG A 172 6.87 3.75 -5.03
CA ARG A 172 8.24 3.55 -4.52
C ARG A 172 9.20 3.19 -5.63
N ILE A 173 10.48 3.45 -5.40
CA ILE A 173 11.52 3.07 -6.35
C ILE A 173 11.90 1.60 -6.14
N LEU A 174 11.85 0.84 -7.23
CA LEU A 174 12.30 -0.53 -7.37
C LEU A 174 13.67 -0.52 -8.04
N VAL A 175 14.60 -1.35 -7.57
CA VAL A 175 15.84 -1.68 -8.30
C VAL A 175 15.75 -3.09 -8.83
N GLN A 176 16.06 -3.27 -10.12
CA GLN A 176 16.10 -4.57 -10.79
C GLN A 176 17.53 -4.88 -11.24
N LYS A 177 18.00 -6.08 -10.94
CA LYS A 177 19.26 -6.59 -11.47
C LYS A 177 19.10 -7.00 -12.94
N ILE A 178 19.84 -6.33 -13.83
CA ILE A 178 19.79 -6.61 -15.28
C ILE A 178 20.84 -7.64 -15.69
N SER A 179 22.07 -7.54 -15.14
CA SER A 179 23.16 -8.43 -15.53
C SER A 179 23.25 -9.66 -14.65
N ASP A 180 23.22 -10.86 -15.24
CA ASP A 180 23.40 -12.13 -14.52
C ASP A 180 24.75 -12.21 -13.79
N ARG A 181 25.79 -11.59 -14.36
CA ARG A 181 27.16 -11.59 -13.83
C ARG A 181 27.49 -10.38 -12.94
N GLY A 182 26.54 -9.47 -12.75
CA GLY A 182 26.67 -8.32 -11.84
C GLY A 182 26.28 -8.70 -10.41
N THR A 183 27.03 -8.22 -9.42
CA THR A 183 26.66 -8.38 -8.01
C THR A 183 25.88 -7.16 -7.55
N VAL A 184 24.65 -7.39 -7.09
CA VAL A 184 23.77 -6.34 -6.57
C VAL A 184 23.32 -6.78 -5.19
N GLU A 185 23.49 -5.92 -4.20
CA GLU A 185 23.11 -6.17 -2.82
C GLU A 185 22.36 -4.95 -2.27
N VAL A 186 21.23 -5.17 -1.61
CA VAL A 186 20.41 -4.11 -1.02
C VAL A 186 20.20 -4.43 0.46
N ASN A 187 20.68 -3.54 1.34
CA ASN A 187 20.61 -3.70 2.80
C ASN A 187 21.18 -5.05 3.31
N GLY A 188 22.23 -5.58 2.68
CA GLY A 188 22.79 -6.90 3.04
C GLY A 188 22.28 -8.07 2.21
N ASP A 189 21.13 -7.91 1.54
CA ASP A 189 20.51 -8.99 0.75
C ASP A 189 21.04 -8.97 -0.69
N VAL A 190 21.69 -10.05 -1.11
CA VAL A 190 22.16 -10.22 -2.50
C VAL A 190 20.96 -10.54 -3.42
N LEU A 191 20.85 -9.82 -4.53
CA LEU A 191 19.82 -10.04 -5.55
C LEU A 191 20.27 -11.11 -6.56
N HIS A 192 19.39 -12.08 -6.78
CA HIS A 192 19.55 -13.10 -7.81
C HIS A 192 19.21 -12.55 -9.22
N SER A 193 19.51 -13.33 -10.27
CA SER A 193 19.23 -12.92 -11.64
C SER A 193 17.75 -12.57 -11.82
N ARG A 194 17.49 -11.41 -12.44
CA ARG A 194 16.15 -10.83 -12.69
C ARG A 194 15.32 -10.54 -11.44
N GLU A 195 15.88 -10.70 -10.25
CA GLU A 195 15.22 -10.29 -9.01
C GLU A 195 15.17 -8.76 -8.95
N SER A 196 14.08 -8.27 -8.35
CA SER A 196 13.88 -6.86 -8.06
C SER A 196 13.70 -6.65 -6.56
N ARG A 197 14.02 -5.44 -6.11
CA ARG A 197 13.94 -5.05 -4.72
C ARG A 197 13.38 -3.65 -4.57
N LEU A 198 12.35 -3.51 -3.75
CA LEU A 198 11.75 -2.21 -3.48
C LEU A 198 12.50 -1.50 -2.36
N PHE A 199 12.78 -0.20 -2.54
CA PHE A 199 13.24 0.65 -1.45
C PHE A 199 12.04 1.05 -0.58
N ASN A 200 11.81 0.28 0.48
CA ASN A 200 10.68 0.43 1.41
C ASN A 200 11.04 1.19 2.70
N GLN A 201 12.27 1.69 2.81
CA GLN A 201 12.78 2.46 3.95
C GLN A 201 13.22 3.86 3.49
N HIS A 202 13.25 4.82 4.43
CA HIS A 202 13.69 6.20 4.13
C HIS A 202 15.12 6.22 3.58
N THR A 203 16.00 5.44 4.20
CA THR A 203 17.36 5.19 3.74
C THR A 203 17.54 3.71 3.42
N SER A 204 18.39 3.41 2.46
CA SER A 204 18.81 2.04 2.13
C SER A 204 20.26 2.05 1.63
N SER A 205 21.01 1.00 1.92
CA SER A 205 22.32 0.77 1.32
C SER A 205 22.17 -0.09 0.07
N ILE A 206 22.78 0.33 -1.03
CA ILE A 206 22.90 -0.49 -2.24
C ILE A 206 24.37 -0.65 -2.61
N ARG A 207 24.79 -1.89 -2.87
CA ARG A 207 26.11 -2.21 -3.40
C ARG A 207 25.96 -2.79 -4.81
N LEU A 208 26.67 -2.19 -5.75
CA LEU A 208 26.74 -2.56 -7.17
C LEU A 208 28.21 -2.90 -7.48
N GLY A 209 28.54 -4.16 -7.75
CA GLY A 209 29.94 -4.57 -7.79
C GLY A 209 30.63 -4.27 -6.45
N GLN A 210 31.69 -3.46 -6.49
CA GLN A 210 32.38 -2.93 -5.32
C GLN A 210 31.90 -1.53 -4.90
N LEU A 211 30.96 -0.92 -5.63
CA LEU A 211 30.52 0.45 -5.37
C LEU A 211 29.33 0.44 -4.40
N THR A 212 29.47 1.07 -3.24
CA THR A 212 28.40 1.18 -2.24
C THR A 212 27.85 2.60 -2.19
N TYR A 213 26.52 2.72 -2.29
CA TYR A 213 25.78 3.97 -2.25
C TYR A 213 24.73 3.95 -1.13
N LEU A 214 24.52 5.12 -0.52
CA LEU A 214 23.38 5.38 0.34
C LEU A 214 22.25 5.93 -0.52
N VAL A 215 21.16 5.18 -0.60
CA VAL A 215 19.90 5.61 -1.20
C VAL A 215 19.08 6.32 -0.14
N GLU A 216 18.57 7.52 -0.44
CA GLU A 216 17.72 8.27 0.47
C GLU A 216 16.55 8.91 -0.28
N TYR A 217 15.33 8.69 0.22
CA TYR A 217 14.15 9.46 -0.21
C TYR A 217 14.26 10.90 0.28
N THR A 218 14.11 11.86 -0.63
CA THR A 218 14.35 13.27 -0.29
C THR A 218 13.19 13.88 0.49
N ARG A 219 13.41 15.07 1.07
CA ARG A 219 12.32 15.88 1.63
C ARG A 219 11.21 16.16 0.61
N HIS A 220 11.57 16.44 -0.66
CA HIS A 220 10.61 16.71 -1.73
C HIS A 220 9.69 15.50 -1.97
N SER A 221 10.23 14.28 -1.89
CA SER A 221 9.46 13.04 -2.10
C SER A 221 8.34 12.77 -1.07
N THR A 222 8.33 13.52 0.03
CA THR A 222 7.28 13.46 1.07
C THR A 222 6.23 14.56 0.93
N THR A 223 6.34 15.43 -0.08
CA THR A 223 5.40 16.53 -0.31
C THR A 223 4.14 16.06 -1.06
N GLN A 224 3.05 16.81 -0.89
CA GLN A 224 1.80 16.53 -1.60
C GLN A 224 1.94 16.74 -3.12
N ASP A 225 2.73 17.73 -3.54
CA ASP A 225 2.98 18.00 -4.96
C ASP A 225 3.72 16.84 -5.63
N HIS A 226 4.74 16.29 -4.96
CA HIS A 226 5.42 15.09 -5.44
C HIS A 226 4.49 13.89 -5.50
N THR A 227 3.63 13.71 -4.49
CA THR A 227 2.63 12.62 -4.47
C THR A 227 1.70 12.69 -5.69
N LYS A 228 1.26 13.89 -6.08
CA LYS A 228 0.46 14.09 -7.31
C LYS A 228 1.26 13.76 -8.56
N ALA A 229 2.49 14.26 -8.67
CA ALA A 229 3.37 13.97 -9.81
C ALA A 229 3.67 12.47 -9.95
N MET A 230 3.88 11.77 -8.82
CA MET A 230 4.05 10.32 -8.79
C MET A 230 2.81 9.57 -9.28
N ALA A 231 1.61 10.02 -8.86
CA ALA A 231 0.36 9.43 -9.32
C ALA A 231 0.12 9.63 -10.83
N GLU A 232 0.44 10.80 -11.36
CA GLU A 232 0.38 11.06 -12.80
C GLU A 232 1.39 10.22 -13.57
N TYR A 233 2.61 10.10 -13.07
CA TYR A 233 3.64 9.24 -13.65
C TYR A 233 3.12 7.79 -13.71
N ILE A 234 2.72 7.19 -12.58
CA ILE A 234 2.22 5.80 -12.55
C ILE A 234 1.03 5.61 -13.49
N ARG A 235 0.09 6.56 -13.55
CA ARG A 235 -1.09 6.47 -14.44
C ARG A 235 -0.69 6.44 -15.92
N LYS A 236 0.36 7.17 -16.32
CA LYS A 236 0.91 7.13 -17.68
C LYS A 236 1.40 5.73 -18.05
N PHE A 237 2.03 5.01 -17.11
CA PHE A 237 2.67 3.72 -17.37
C PHE A 237 1.76 2.50 -17.17
N TYR A 238 0.94 2.51 -16.12
CA TYR A 238 0.09 1.37 -15.74
C TYR A 238 -1.38 1.56 -16.15
N GLY A 239 -1.73 2.72 -16.75
CA GLY A 239 -3.09 3.05 -17.20
C GLY A 239 -4.05 3.39 -16.05
N HIS A 240 -5.35 3.37 -16.33
CA HIS A 240 -6.42 3.68 -15.35
C HIS A 240 -6.68 2.55 -14.34
N LYS A 241 -5.98 1.41 -14.44
CA LYS A 241 -6.16 0.24 -13.56
C LYS A 241 -5.23 0.26 -12.35
N ILE A 242 -4.94 1.42 -11.77
CA ILE A 242 -4.18 1.47 -10.52
C ILE A 242 -5.15 1.06 -9.40
N PRO A 243 -4.94 -0.08 -8.71
CA PRO A 243 -5.88 -0.55 -7.70
C PRO A 243 -5.82 0.26 -6.39
N LEU A 244 -4.78 1.09 -6.21
CA LEU A 244 -4.42 1.70 -4.94
C LEU A 244 -4.24 3.21 -5.07
N ASP A 245 -4.89 4.00 -4.20
CA ASP A 245 -4.52 5.40 -4.03
C ASP A 245 -3.11 5.47 -3.43
N ILE A 246 -2.17 6.07 -4.17
CA ILE A 246 -0.76 6.20 -3.77
C ILE A 246 -0.63 6.97 -2.45
N SER A 247 -1.61 7.79 -2.08
CA SER A 247 -1.67 8.45 -0.77
C SER A 247 -1.65 7.45 0.39
N MET A 248 -2.14 6.22 0.17
CA MET A 248 -2.17 5.15 1.16
C MET A 248 -0.81 4.48 1.38
N THR A 249 0.13 4.62 0.45
CA THR A 249 1.51 4.12 0.56
C THR A 249 2.50 5.28 0.59
N PRO A 250 2.44 6.19 1.58
CA PRO A 250 3.22 7.41 1.51
C PRO A 250 4.71 7.10 1.58
N THR A 251 5.48 7.97 0.93
CA THR A 251 6.93 7.84 0.79
C THR A 251 7.60 7.68 2.16
N PRO A 252 8.56 6.74 2.31
CA PRO A 252 9.26 6.54 3.57
C PRO A 252 9.98 7.80 4.06
N ALA A 253 9.54 8.35 5.20
CA ALA A 253 10.09 9.54 5.83
C ALA A 253 10.94 9.19 7.09
N PRO A 254 11.93 10.03 7.47
CA PRO A 254 12.74 9.79 8.66
C PRO A 254 11.88 9.76 9.93
N GLY A 255 12.17 8.81 10.84
CA GLY A 255 11.50 8.67 12.14
C GLY A 255 10.06 8.14 12.10
N ASN A 256 9.51 7.89 10.90
CA ASN A 256 8.10 7.56 10.70
C ASN A 256 7.86 6.13 10.19
N ALA A 257 8.91 5.30 10.07
CA ALA A 257 8.79 3.92 9.61
C ALA A 257 8.71 2.93 10.78
N ILE A 258 7.68 2.09 10.81
CA ILE A 258 7.54 0.97 11.75
C ILE A 258 7.73 -0.32 10.96
N GLN A 259 8.65 -1.17 11.41
CA GLN A 259 8.88 -2.48 10.81
C GLN A 259 8.13 -3.57 11.62
N ILE A 260 7.29 -4.34 10.94
CA ILE A 260 6.58 -5.50 11.52
C ILE A 260 6.88 -6.72 10.64
N GLY A 261 7.86 -7.52 11.06
CA GLY A 261 8.37 -8.63 10.25
C GLY A 261 8.86 -8.13 8.88
N GLN A 262 8.28 -8.67 7.80
CA GLN A 262 8.61 -8.28 6.42
C GLN A 262 7.97 -6.96 5.97
N TRP A 263 7.07 -6.39 6.76
CA TRP A 263 6.25 -5.23 6.38
C TRP A 263 6.81 -3.93 6.94
N SER A 264 6.90 -2.92 6.08
CA SER A 264 7.25 -1.55 6.46
C SER A 264 6.00 -0.67 6.37
N LEU A 265 5.67 -0.02 7.49
CA LEU A 265 4.54 0.89 7.61
C LEU A 265 5.07 2.31 7.80
N SER A 266 4.41 3.29 7.19
CA SER A 266 4.63 4.70 7.49
C SER A 266 3.57 5.19 8.46
N SER A 267 3.95 6.02 9.44
CA SER A 267 3.03 6.60 10.42
C SER A 267 1.90 7.41 9.78
N ALA A 268 2.17 8.01 8.61
CA ALA A 268 1.21 8.71 7.77
C ALA A 268 0.20 7.80 7.03
N GLY A 269 0.51 6.51 6.85
CA GLY A 269 -0.36 5.53 6.15
C GLY A 269 -1.45 4.92 7.02
N THR A 270 -1.94 5.66 8.02
CA THR A 270 -3.06 5.20 8.87
C THR A 270 -4.37 5.43 8.13
N ILE A 271 -5.04 4.34 7.75
CA ILE A 271 -6.26 4.39 6.96
C ILE A 271 -7.49 4.63 7.85
N GLY A 272 -7.48 4.05 9.05
CA GLY A 272 -8.58 4.18 10.01
C GLY A 272 -8.15 4.05 11.46
N VAL A 273 -8.83 4.80 12.35
CA VAL A 273 -8.72 4.68 13.81
C VAL A 273 -10.12 4.35 14.34
N GLY A 274 -10.33 3.11 14.75
CA GLY A 274 -11.61 2.63 15.29
C GLY A 274 -11.50 2.19 16.76
N GLY A 275 -12.64 1.86 17.36
CA GLY A 275 -12.70 1.34 18.74
C GLY A 275 -11.95 0.02 18.93
N SER A 276 -11.66 -0.71 17.84
CA SER A 276 -10.93 -1.98 17.81
C SER A 276 -9.43 -1.82 17.53
N GLY A 277 -8.94 -0.64 17.14
CA GLY A 277 -7.50 -0.40 16.88
C GLY A 277 -7.22 0.57 15.74
N ARG A 278 -5.96 0.63 15.31
CA ARG A 278 -5.47 1.46 14.21
C ARG A 278 -5.12 0.59 13.01
N VAL A 279 -5.71 0.86 11.85
CA VAL A 279 -5.38 0.16 10.59
C VAL A 279 -4.40 1.01 9.79
N SER A 280 -3.33 0.39 9.30
CA SER A 280 -2.30 1.07 8.51
C SER A 280 -1.86 0.20 7.33
N VAL A 281 -1.49 0.81 6.21
CA VAL A 281 -0.92 0.05 5.08
C VAL A 281 0.51 -0.38 5.41
N GLY A 282 0.81 -1.65 5.17
CA GLY A 282 2.16 -2.22 5.18
C GLY A 282 2.59 -2.58 3.77
N VAL A 283 3.87 -2.38 3.45
CA VAL A 283 4.44 -2.77 2.16
C VAL A 283 5.77 -3.47 2.39
N ASN A 284 5.98 -4.62 1.74
CA ASN A 284 7.21 -5.38 1.90
C ASN A 284 8.26 -5.02 0.84
N LYS A 285 9.39 -5.75 0.88
CA LYS A 285 10.51 -5.56 -0.05
C LYS A 285 10.26 -6.03 -1.49
N LYS A 286 9.17 -6.77 -1.74
CA LYS A 286 8.77 -7.26 -3.08
C LYS A 286 7.75 -6.35 -3.76
N GLY A 287 7.13 -5.44 -3.03
CA GLY A 287 6.01 -4.63 -3.54
C GLY A 287 4.64 -5.11 -3.11
N ASP A 288 4.55 -6.24 -2.39
CA ASP A 288 3.28 -6.65 -1.81
C ASP A 288 2.81 -5.60 -0.82
N VAL A 289 1.51 -5.35 -0.82
CA VAL A 289 0.83 -4.43 0.08
C VAL A 289 -0.01 -5.26 1.05
N VAL A 290 -0.32 -4.75 2.25
CA VAL A 290 -1.29 -5.34 3.20
C VAL A 290 -1.96 -4.26 4.06
N ALA A 291 -3.15 -4.55 4.60
CA ALA A 291 -3.70 -3.79 5.71
C ALA A 291 -3.28 -4.41 7.05
N ILE A 292 -2.72 -3.61 7.96
CA ILE A 292 -2.25 -4.07 9.27
C ILE A 292 -3.05 -3.37 10.36
N LYS A 293 -3.86 -4.16 11.08
CA LYS A 293 -4.61 -3.71 12.26
C LYS A 293 -3.76 -3.84 13.52
N ARG A 294 -3.42 -2.71 14.13
CA ARG A 294 -2.65 -2.61 15.38
C ARG A 294 -3.59 -2.36 16.55
N MET A 295 -3.49 -3.20 17.58
CA MET A 295 -4.30 -3.11 18.80
C MET A 295 -3.41 -2.85 20.02
N ASN A 296 -3.88 -2.03 20.97
CA ASN A 296 -3.17 -1.81 22.22
C ASN A 296 -3.39 -2.98 23.16
N VAL A 297 -2.30 -3.63 23.58
CA VAL A 297 -2.32 -4.72 24.55
C VAL A 297 -2.17 -4.14 25.95
N SER A 298 -3.04 -4.56 26.87
CA SER A 298 -3.00 -4.24 28.30
C SER A 298 -3.35 -5.48 29.12
N GLU A 299 -3.01 -5.49 30.41
CA GLU A 299 -3.37 -6.60 31.30
C GLU A 299 -4.89 -6.87 31.34
N ARG A 300 -5.70 -5.81 31.19
CA ARG A 300 -7.17 -5.89 31.22
C ARG A 300 -7.79 -6.53 29.99
N ASN A 301 -7.13 -6.49 28.83
CA ASN A 301 -7.68 -6.98 27.55
C ASN A 301 -6.91 -8.16 26.94
N GLY A 302 -5.84 -8.65 27.58
CA GLY A 302 -4.99 -9.72 27.03
C GLY A 302 -5.74 -11.02 26.71
N ASN A 303 -6.69 -11.44 27.56
CA ASN A 303 -7.53 -12.63 27.30
C ASN A 303 -8.45 -12.43 26.09
N LEU A 304 -9.09 -11.26 25.98
CA LEU A 304 -9.96 -10.90 24.86
C LEU A 304 -9.16 -10.93 23.54
N LEU A 305 -7.98 -10.31 23.52
CA LEU A 305 -7.12 -10.26 22.33
C LEU A 305 -6.61 -11.65 21.92
N ARG A 306 -6.33 -12.54 22.87
CA ARG A 306 -6.01 -13.95 22.58
C ARG A 306 -7.18 -14.69 21.93
N GLY A 307 -8.40 -14.51 22.44
CA GLY A 307 -9.61 -15.08 21.83
C GLY A 307 -9.81 -14.60 20.40
N ARG A 308 -9.73 -13.28 20.18
CA ARG A 308 -9.81 -12.64 18.85
C ARG A 308 -8.78 -13.21 17.86
N ARG A 309 -7.53 -13.35 18.30
CA ARG A 309 -6.46 -13.95 17.49
C ARG A 309 -6.80 -15.39 17.08
N SER A 310 -7.28 -16.21 18.02
CA SER A 310 -7.67 -17.60 17.75
C SER A 310 -8.81 -17.70 16.72
N VAL A 311 -9.78 -16.77 16.78
CA VAL A 311 -10.87 -16.68 15.79
C VAL A 311 -10.31 -16.37 14.40
N ILE A 312 -9.48 -15.34 14.27
CA ILE A 312 -8.88 -14.95 12.97
C ILE A 312 -8.01 -16.07 12.40
N GLU A 313 -7.18 -16.72 13.21
CA GLU A 313 -6.33 -17.84 12.77
C GLU A 313 -7.18 -19.00 12.25
N THR A 314 -8.27 -19.34 12.95
CA THR A 314 -9.21 -20.39 12.53
C THR A 314 -9.90 -20.04 11.21
N LEU A 315 -10.45 -18.83 11.10
CA LEU A 315 -11.13 -18.38 9.88
C LEU A 315 -10.17 -18.29 8.69
N THR A 316 -8.92 -17.86 8.92
CA THR A 316 -7.88 -17.81 7.88
C THR A 316 -7.56 -19.21 7.34
N LEU A 317 -7.43 -20.20 8.22
CA LEU A 317 -7.18 -21.59 7.82
C LEU A 317 -8.33 -22.17 7.01
N LEU A 318 -9.58 -21.97 7.47
CA LEU A 318 -10.78 -22.41 6.76
C LEU A 318 -10.90 -21.75 5.38
N ALA A 319 -10.74 -20.43 5.32
CA ALA A 319 -10.83 -19.67 4.07
C ALA A 319 -9.74 -20.09 3.07
N THR A 320 -8.51 -20.33 3.54
CA THR A 320 -7.40 -20.79 2.70
C THR A 320 -7.66 -22.18 2.13
N ALA A 321 -8.12 -23.12 2.98
CA ALA A 321 -8.44 -24.48 2.55
C ALA A 321 -9.57 -24.52 1.51
N ALA A 322 -10.57 -23.65 1.66
CA ALA A 322 -11.69 -23.53 0.74
C ALA A 322 -11.40 -22.65 -0.50
N LYS A 323 -10.22 -22.01 -0.57
CA LYS A 323 -9.92 -20.93 -1.54
C LYS A 323 -10.99 -19.83 -1.54
N GLU A 324 -11.55 -19.53 -0.37
CA GLU A 324 -12.53 -18.48 -0.16
C GLU A 324 -11.81 -17.14 0.00
N GLU A 325 -12.01 -16.24 -0.96
CA GLU A 325 -11.35 -14.94 -1.03
C GLU A 325 -12.22 -13.81 -0.46
N ARG A 326 -13.48 -14.06 -0.09
CA ARG A 326 -14.38 -13.02 0.45
C ARG A 326 -14.28 -12.85 1.97
N ILE A 327 -13.43 -13.64 2.63
CA ILE A 327 -13.17 -13.54 4.08
C ILE A 327 -11.76 -13.01 4.28
N VAL A 328 -11.61 -11.99 5.14
CA VAL A 328 -10.30 -11.41 5.44
C VAL A 328 -9.38 -12.43 6.07
N ARG A 329 -8.23 -12.61 5.44
CA ARG A 329 -7.09 -13.35 6.00
C ARG A 329 -6.14 -12.40 6.70
N LEU A 330 -5.31 -12.93 7.60
CA LEU A 330 -4.30 -12.19 8.38
C LEU A 330 -3.31 -11.33 7.52
N VAL A 331 -3.35 -11.42 6.18
CA VAL A 331 -2.37 -10.84 5.26
C VAL A 331 -3.02 -10.17 4.03
N GLU A 332 -4.28 -9.75 4.09
CA GLU A 332 -4.93 -9.17 2.90
C GLU A 332 -5.00 -7.63 2.91
N VAL A 333 -4.77 -7.06 1.73
CA VAL A 333 -4.95 -5.64 1.42
C VAL A 333 -6.43 -5.34 1.35
N ILE A 334 -6.88 -4.36 2.14
CA ILE A 334 -8.24 -3.88 2.05
C ILE A 334 -8.17 -2.39 2.18
N THR A 335 -8.63 -1.72 1.13
CA THR A 335 -8.57 -0.28 0.99
C THR A 335 -9.95 0.27 1.28
N ASP A 336 -10.12 0.89 2.43
CA ASP A 336 -11.17 1.84 2.70
C ASP A 336 -10.65 3.23 2.33
N ASP A 337 -10.67 3.61 1.04
CA ASP A 337 -10.33 4.98 0.62
C ASP A 337 -11.31 5.97 1.29
N PRO A 338 -10.89 6.75 2.31
CA PRO A 338 -11.75 7.72 2.98
C PRO A 338 -11.84 9.05 2.20
N ASN A 339 -10.98 9.23 1.19
CA ASN A 339 -10.87 10.41 0.33
C ASN A 339 -11.58 10.23 -1.01
N ALA A 340 -12.23 9.08 -1.24
CA ALA A 340 -13.29 8.94 -2.22
C ALA A 340 -14.42 9.89 -1.82
N THR A 341 -14.30 11.15 -2.25
CA THR A 341 -15.38 12.14 -2.19
C THR A 341 -16.67 11.44 -2.59
N ASN A 342 -17.64 11.44 -1.67
CA ASN A 342 -18.98 10.86 -1.80
C ASN A 342 -19.70 11.38 -3.05
N LYS A 343 -19.33 10.85 -4.21
CA LYS A 343 -20.21 10.70 -5.38
C LYS A 343 -20.99 9.39 -5.31
N ALA A 344 -20.72 8.54 -4.31
CA ALA A 344 -21.46 7.32 -3.98
C ALA A 344 -22.85 7.57 -3.39
N ALA A 345 -23.41 8.77 -3.52
CA ALA A 345 -24.83 9.02 -3.26
C ALA A 345 -25.71 8.50 -4.42
N ASP A 346 -25.11 8.21 -5.59
CA ASP A 346 -25.79 7.58 -6.73
C ASP A 346 -25.34 6.12 -6.85
N ILE A 347 -25.67 5.28 -5.85
CA ILE A 347 -25.57 3.82 -6.01
C ILE A 347 -26.79 3.38 -6.81
N TRP A 348 -26.60 3.15 -8.11
CA TRP A 348 -27.60 2.54 -8.97
C TRP A 348 -28.01 1.17 -8.40
N THR A 349 -29.30 0.83 -8.49
CA THR A 349 -29.96 -0.35 -7.91
C THR A 349 -29.22 -1.66 -8.22
N GLU A 350 -28.61 -1.75 -9.40
CA GLU A 350 -27.81 -2.88 -9.89
C GLU A 350 -26.53 -3.13 -9.07
N SER A 351 -25.89 -2.05 -8.56
CA SER A 351 -24.72 -2.14 -7.69
C SER A 351 -25.08 -2.61 -6.27
N VAL A 352 -26.27 -2.25 -5.77
CA VAL A 352 -26.78 -2.74 -4.46
C VAL A 352 -27.05 -4.23 -4.54
N ARG A 353 -27.64 -4.71 -5.64
CA ARG A 353 -27.92 -6.13 -5.86
C ARG A 353 -26.64 -6.95 -5.85
N SER A 354 -25.65 -6.58 -6.67
CA SER A 354 -24.36 -7.26 -6.75
C SER A 354 -23.63 -7.28 -5.41
N MET A 355 -23.64 -6.16 -4.67
CA MET A 355 -23.06 -6.10 -3.32
C MET A 355 -23.80 -7.00 -2.33
N THR A 356 -25.13 -7.00 -2.37
CA THR A 356 -25.97 -7.85 -1.50
C THR A 356 -25.71 -9.33 -1.76
N ILE A 357 -25.61 -9.73 -3.03
CA ILE A 357 -25.25 -11.10 -3.41
C ILE A 357 -23.86 -11.46 -2.86
N ALA A 358 -22.84 -10.63 -3.10
CA ALA A 358 -21.48 -10.91 -2.66
C ALA A 358 -21.37 -11.03 -1.12
N LEU A 359 -22.11 -10.21 -0.37
CA LEU A 359 -22.20 -10.31 1.09
C LEU A 359 -22.84 -11.63 1.55
N LEU A 360 -23.97 -12.00 0.95
CA LEU A 360 -24.68 -13.23 1.31
C LEU A 360 -23.87 -14.48 0.95
N GLU A 361 -23.08 -14.45 -0.13
CA GLU A 361 -22.16 -15.53 -0.46
C GLU A 361 -21.05 -15.70 0.58
N ALA A 362 -20.42 -14.59 0.99
CA ALA A 362 -19.40 -14.61 2.04
C ALA A 362 -19.96 -15.12 3.38
N LEU A 363 -21.18 -14.68 3.74
CA LEU A 363 -21.87 -15.16 4.93
C LEU A 363 -22.29 -16.63 4.83
N THR A 364 -22.68 -17.11 3.65
CA THR A 364 -23.00 -18.53 3.42
C THR A 364 -21.81 -19.41 3.80
N PHE A 365 -20.60 -19.00 3.44
CA PHE A 365 -19.38 -19.69 3.85
C PHE A 365 -19.18 -19.70 5.38
N LEU A 366 -19.31 -18.55 6.05
CA LEU A 366 -19.19 -18.47 7.52
C LEU A 366 -20.24 -19.33 8.22
N HIS A 367 -21.49 -19.22 7.79
CA HIS A 367 -22.64 -19.90 8.38
C HIS A 367 -22.55 -21.42 8.21
N ALA A 368 -22.09 -21.90 7.04
CA ALA A 368 -21.84 -23.32 6.80
C ALA A 368 -20.76 -23.90 7.73
N ASN A 369 -19.88 -23.06 8.26
CA ASN A 369 -18.86 -23.42 9.24
C ASN A 369 -19.27 -23.08 10.69
N ASN A 370 -20.56 -22.83 10.95
CA ASN A 370 -21.11 -22.50 12.26
C ASN A 370 -20.56 -21.20 12.88
N TRP A 371 -20.12 -20.26 12.05
CA TRP A 371 -19.70 -18.93 12.50
C TRP A 371 -20.74 -17.88 12.11
N ILE A 372 -21.09 -17.02 13.06
CA ILE A 372 -21.92 -15.83 12.86
C ILE A 372 -20.98 -14.62 12.90
N HIS A 373 -21.03 -13.74 11.89
CA HIS A 373 -20.17 -12.57 11.86
C HIS A 373 -20.49 -11.60 13.00
N GLY A 374 -21.77 -11.27 13.19
CA GLY A 374 -22.27 -10.51 14.36
C GLY A 374 -22.03 -9.00 14.35
N ASP A 375 -21.43 -8.42 13.30
CA ASP A 375 -21.26 -6.96 13.16
C ASP A 375 -21.23 -6.51 11.68
N ILE A 376 -22.12 -7.07 10.85
CA ILE A 376 -22.26 -6.63 9.47
C ILE A 376 -22.79 -5.19 9.43
N LYS A 377 -22.06 -4.30 8.76
CA LYS A 377 -22.38 -2.89 8.50
C LYS A 377 -21.51 -2.38 7.35
N PRO A 378 -21.86 -1.27 6.68
CA PRO A 378 -21.06 -0.72 5.57
C PRO A 378 -19.57 -0.57 5.89
N MET A 379 -19.22 -0.12 7.09
CA MET A 379 -17.83 0.07 7.51
C MET A 379 -17.03 -1.23 7.68
N ASN A 380 -17.70 -2.38 7.75
CA ASN A 380 -17.06 -3.70 7.84
C ASN A 380 -17.10 -4.44 6.49
N ILE A 381 -17.41 -3.76 5.39
CA ILE A 381 -17.43 -4.32 4.04
C ILE A 381 -16.30 -3.69 3.25
N GLY A 382 -15.21 -4.44 3.08
CA GLY A 382 -14.09 -4.04 2.25
C GLY A 382 -14.40 -4.27 0.78
N ILE A 383 -13.99 -3.34 -0.08
CA ILE A 383 -14.13 -3.48 -1.53
C ILE A 383 -12.75 -3.74 -2.11
N ARG A 384 -12.57 -4.91 -2.75
CA ARG A 384 -11.32 -5.28 -3.43
C ARG A 384 -11.26 -4.73 -4.85
N LYS A 385 -12.41 -4.72 -5.53
CA LYS A 385 -12.57 -4.18 -6.87
C LYS A 385 -13.96 -3.57 -7.00
N TRP A 386 -14.00 -2.31 -7.41
CA TRP A 386 -15.22 -1.62 -7.80
C TRP A 386 -15.35 -1.70 -9.32
N ASP A 387 -16.29 -2.51 -9.79
CA ASP A 387 -16.65 -2.65 -11.20
C ASP A 387 -18.18 -2.68 -11.27
N LEU A 388 -18.76 -2.01 -12.26
CA LEU A 388 -20.23 -1.90 -12.39
C LEU A 388 -20.87 -3.29 -12.57
N ASP A 389 -20.13 -4.24 -13.17
CA ASP A 389 -20.63 -5.57 -13.48
C ASP A 389 -20.21 -6.64 -12.45
N GLN A 390 -19.14 -6.41 -11.68
CA GLN A 390 -18.55 -7.40 -10.76
C GLN A 390 -17.90 -6.74 -9.54
N THR A 391 -18.72 -6.44 -8.52
CA THR A 391 -18.23 -5.97 -7.21
C THR A 391 -17.57 -7.11 -6.44
N SER A 392 -16.26 -7.02 -6.20
CA SER A 392 -15.55 -7.94 -5.33
C SER A 392 -15.45 -7.36 -3.93
N ILE A 393 -16.05 -8.04 -2.94
CA ILE A 393 -16.04 -7.61 -1.53
C ILE A 393 -15.27 -8.57 -0.64
N VAL A 394 -14.95 -8.10 0.56
CA VAL A 394 -14.35 -8.89 1.63
C VAL A 394 -14.91 -8.46 2.99
N LEU A 395 -15.30 -9.41 3.83
CA LEU A 395 -15.89 -9.14 5.15
C LEU A 395 -14.82 -8.85 6.21
N LEU A 396 -14.78 -7.61 6.69
CA LEU A 396 -13.84 -7.09 7.69
C LEU A 396 -14.29 -7.39 9.13
N ASP A 397 -13.40 -7.18 10.10
CA ASP A 397 -13.71 -7.22 11.53
C ASP A 397 -14.31 -8.56 12.01
N THR A 398 -13.79 -9.67 11.48
CA THR A 398 -14.21 -11.03 11.84
C THR A 398 -13.70 -11.50 13.20
N GLU A 399 -12.85 -10.72 13.88
CA GLU A 399 -12.29 -11.10 15.19
C GLU A 399 -13.34 -11.30 16.30
N ASP A 400 -14.49 -10.66 16.19
CA ASP A 400 -15.57 -10.75 17.16
C ASP A 400 -16.67 -11.75 16.76
N ALA A 401 -16.46 -12.48 15.66
CA ALA A 401 -17.36 -13.52 15.18
C ALA A 401 -17.67 -14.55 16.28
N ILE A 402 -18.88 -15.10 16.22
CA ILE A 402 -19.47 -15.92 17.26
C ILE A 402 -19.56 -17.36 16.73
N TYR A 403 -18.87 -18.27 17.40
CA TYR A 403 -18.98 -19.70 17.10
C TYR A 403 -20.28 -20.26 17.68
N ALA A 404 -21.14 -20.80 16.81
CA ALA A 404 -22.46 -21.32 17.12
C ALA A 404 -22.58 -22.79 16.66
N PRO A 405 -21.90 -23.74 17.32
CA PRO A 405 -21.74 -25.13 16.84
C PRO A 405 -23.06 -25.91 16.68
N ARG A 406 -24.14 -25.44 17.32
CA ARG A 406 -25.49 -26.01 17.21
C ARG A 406 -26.42 -25.17 16.33
N GLY A 407 -25.87 -24.23 15.57
CA GLY A 407 -26.62 -23.23 14.79
C GLY A 407 -27.27 -22.13 15.64
N ILE A 408 -27.12 -22.18 16.96
CA ILE A 408 -27.72 -21.27 17.94
C ILE A 408 -26.62 -20.65 18.80
N ALA A 409 -26.73 -19.35 19.07
CA ALA A 409 -25.88 -18.58 19.96
C ALA A 409 -26.68 -17.94 21.10
N THR A 410 -26.05 -17.82 22.26
CA THR A 410 -26.65 -17.23 23.46
C THR A 410 -26.57 -15.71 23.43
N VAL A 411 -27.64 -15.05 23.88
CA VAL A 411 -27.74 -13.59 23.95
C VAL A 411 -26.79 -13.02 24.97
N THR A 412 -26.28 -11.83 24.66
CA THR A 412 -25.49 -11.04 25.60
C THR A 412 -25.87 -9.58 25.38
N PRO A 413 -26.99 -9.10 25.96
CA PRO A 413 -27.61 -7.83 25.58
C PRO A 413 -26.66 -6.65 25.76
N GLY A 414 -26.71 -5.70 24.84
CA GLY A 414 -25.83 -4.53 24.84
C GLY A 414 -24.34 -4.83 24.70
N THR A 415 -23.96 -6.06 24.32
CA THR A 415 -22.59 -6.43 24.01
C THR A 415 -22.45 -6.84 22.55
N LYS A 416 -21.35 -6.43 21.92
CA LYS A 416 -20.94 -6.75 20.53
C LYS A 416 -21.94 -6.34 19.43
N GLY A 417 -21.42 -5.81 18.33
CA GLY A 417 -22.23 -5.35 17.20
C GLY A 417 -22.61 -3.87 17.30
N THR A 418 -23.02 -3.31 16.18
CA THR A 418 -23.30 -1.87 16.03
C THR A 418 -24.81 -1.59 16.15
N VAL A 419 -25.19 -0.71 17.10
CA VAL A 419 -26.58 -0.28 17.29
C VAL A 419 -27.14 0.25 15.95
N GLY A 420 -28.33 -0.21 15.58
CA GLY A 420 -28.96 0.06 14.28
C GLY A 420 -28.94 -1.15 13.33
N TYR A 421 -27.88 -1.96 13.39
CA TYR A 421 -27.71 -3.20 12.61
C TYR A 421 -27.99 -4.48 13.41
N ILE A 422 -28.06 -4.38 14.75
CA ILE A 422 -28.40 -5.50 15.62
C ILE A 422 -29.88 -5.88 15.42
N SER A 423 -30.14 -7.16 15.14
CA SER A 423 -31.49 -7.68 15.00
C SER A 423 -32.24 -7.74 16.35
N PRO A 424 -33.58 -7.62 16.37
CA PRO A 424 -34.36 -7.62 17.61
C PRO A 424 -34.10 -8.82 18.51
N GLU A 425 -34.02 -10.02 17.94
CA GLU A 425 -33.81 -11.24 18.71
C GLU A 425 -32.45 -11.28 19.41
N ARG A 426 -31.41 -10.61 18.89
CA ARG A 426 -30.09 -10.55 19.54
C ARG A 426 -30.07 -9.84 20.90
N GLU A 427 -31.12 -9.10 21.24
CA GLU A 427 -31.26 -8.47 22.57
C GLU A 427 -32.26 -9.18 23.48
N LEU A 428 -33.04 -10.13 22.95
CA LEU A 428 -34.24 -10.67 23.60
C LEU A 428 -34.27 -12.19 23.78
N GLY A 429 -33.52 -12.95 22.99
CA GLY A 429 -33.53 -14.42 23.10
C GLY A 429 -32.52 -15.09 22.16
N GLU A 430 -32.35 -16.40 22.28
CA GLU A 430 -31.41 -17.15 21.43
C GLU A 430 -31.51 -16.76 19.95
N PHE A 431 -30.36 -16.64 19.30
CA PHE A 431 -30.30 -16.19 17.91
C PHE A 431 -29.48 -17.15 17.07
N THR A 432 -29.72 -17.09 15.76
CA THR A 432 -29.04 -17.92 14.77
C THR A 432 -28.29 -17.02 13.79
N ALA A 433 -27.63 -17.64 12.81
CA ALA A 433 -26.91 -16.94 11.75
C ALA A 433 -27.80 -15.98 10.92
N THR A 434 -29.13 -16.11 10.98
CA THR A 434 -30.06 -15.17 10.32
C THR A 434 -29.97 -13.74 10.87
N THR A 435 -29.31 -13.51 12.01
CA THR A 435 -29.00 -12.15 12.47
C THR A 435 -28.07 -11.41 11.52
N ASP A 436 -27.12 -12.09 10.87
CA ASP A 436 -26.27 -11.45 9.85
C ASP A 436 -27.10 -11.09 8.62
N VAL A 437 -28.10 -11.92 8.27
CA VAL A 437 -29.03 -11.65 7.16
C VAL A 437 -29.86 -10.39 7.42
N TRP A 438 -30.31 -10.17 8.67
CA TRP A 438 -30.94 -8.91 9.07
C TRP A 438 -30.01 -7.72 8.82
N ALA A 439 -28.77 -7.82 9.30
CA ALA A 439 -27.80 -6.74 9.17
C ALA A 439 -27.47 -6.43 7.70
N VAL A 440 -27.41 -7.43 6.82
CA VAL A 440 -27.33 -7.24 5.36
C VAL A 440 -28.57 -6.51 4.84
N GLY A 441 -29.77 -6.88 5.29
CA GLY A 441 -31.01 -6.17 4.95
C GLY A 441 -30.96 -4.70 5.34
N VAL A 442 -30.52 -4.36 6.55
CA VAL A 442 -30.35 -2.96 6.97
C VAL A 442 -29.32 -2.23 6.12
N ALA A 443 -28.20 -2.87 5.79
CA ALA A 443 -27.18 -2.29 4.91
C ALA A 443 -27.72 -2.04 3.50
N ALA A 444 -28.51 -2.96 2.94
CA ALA A 444 -29.17 -2.79 1.64
C ALA A 444 -30.16 -1.62 1.66
N ILE A 445 -30.95 -1.47 2.72
CA ILE A 445 -31.84 -0.31 2.89
C ILE A 445 -31.04 0.99 2.98
N TRP A 446 -29.93 0.99 3.72
CA TRP A 446 -29.04 2.15 3.81
C TRP A 446 -28.51 2.56 2.43
N MET A 447 -28.10 1.59 1.60
CA MET A 447 -27.65 1.84 0.23
C MET A 447 -28.78 2.35 -0.67
N LEU A 448 -29.95 1.71 -0.64
CA LEU A 448 -31.10 2.06 -1.50
C LEU A 448 -31.69 3.44 -1.16
N LEU A 449 -31.71 3.81 0.11
CA LEU A 449 -32.31 5.08 0.57
C LEU A 449 -31.27 6.19 0.76
N GLY A 450 -29.97 5.89 0.59
CA GLY A 450 -28.86 6.80 0.88
C GLY A 450 -28.75 7.22 2.36
N ARG A 451 -29.53 6.62 3.25
CA ARG A 451 -29.59 6.94 4.69
C ARG A 451 -30.02 5.75 5.52
N HIS A 452 -29.57 5.71 6.76
CA HIS A 452 -29.86 4.58 7.65
C HIS A 452 -31.34 4.64 8.07
N PRO A 453 -32.08 3.52 8.04
CA PRO A 453 -33.54 3.55 8.18
C PRO A 453 -33.99 3.92 9.60
N TRP A 454 -33.15 3.65 10.60
CA TRP A 454 -33.47 3.95 12.00
C TRP A 454 -32.21 4.16 12.86
N GLN A 455 -31.69 5.39 12.93
CA GLN A 455 -30.45 5.67 13.68
C GLN A 455 -30.72 5.82 15.18
N TYR A 456 -30.28 4.84 15.98
CA TYR A 456 -30.40 4.88 17.44
C TYR A 456 -29.06 4.93 18.13
N ARG A 457 -29.00 5.64 19.26
CA ARG A 457 -27.85 5.59 20.18
C ARG A 457 -27.87 4.38 21.10
N VAL A 458 -29.07 3.87 21.40
CA VAL A 458 -29.29 2.71 22.27
C VAL A 458 -30.26 1.77 21.58
N ASN A 459 -30.00 0.46 21.65
CA ASN A 459 -30.84 -0.52 21.00
C ASN A 459 -32.25 -0.54 21.63
N PRO A 460 -33.33 -0.32 20.85
CA PRO A 460 -34.71 -0.32 21.37
C PRO A 460 -35.17 -1.69 21.90
N TRP A 461 -34.49 -2.77 21.51
CA TRP A 461 -34.91 -4.13 21.87
C TRP A 461 -34.33 -4.65 23.18
N ARG A 462 -33.66 -3.80 23.97
CA ARG A 462 -33.26 -4.18 25.34
C ARG A 462 -34.47 -4.37 26.25
N GLU A 463 -34.29 -5.21 27.27
CA GLU A 463 -35.29 -5.43 28.31
C GLU A 463 -35.46 -4.21 29.24
N GLY A 464 -36.68 -4.03 29.75
CA GLY A 464 -37.04 -2.96 30.67
C GLY A 464 -37.99 -1.90 30.09
N GLU A 465 -38.80 -1.30 30.97
CA GLU A 465 -39.83 -0.31 30.61
C GLU A 465 -39.25 0.92 29.88
N ALA A 466 -38.02 1.31 30.21
CA ALA A 466 -37.31 2.44 29.59
C ALA A 466 -37.08 2.30 28.07
N PHE A 467 -37.30 1.11 27.50
CA PHE A 467 -37.14 0.83 26.07
C PHE A 467 -38.46 0.74 25.31
N GLU A 468 -39.62 0.73 25.98
CA GLU A 468 -40.93 0.59 25.32
C GLU A 468 -41.22 1.72 24.34
N GLU A 469 -41.00 2.97 24.75
CA GLU A 469 -41.12 4.15 23.88
C GLU A 469 -40.19 4.06 22.66
N LYS A 470 -38.99 3.48 22.85
CA LYS A 470 -38.01 3.31 21.78
C LYS A 470 -38.43 2.21 20.80
N ARG A 471 -39.07 1.12 21.27
CA ARG A 471 -39.68 0.10 20.40
C ARG A 471 -40.85 0.66 19.60
N TRP A 472 -41.67 1.52 20.21
CA TRP A 472 -42.73 2.21 19.48
C TRP A 472 -42.16 3.07 18.34
N LEU A 473 -41.12 3.85 18.63
CA LEU A 473 -40.45 4.67 17.63
C LEU A 473 -39.77 3.79 16.55
N PHE A 474 -39.17 2.68 16.96
CA PHE A 474 -38.64 1.65 16.04
C PHE A 474 -39.68 1.20 15.04
N HIS A 475 -40.85 0.78 15.50
CA HIS A 475 -41.91 0.33 14.59
C HIS A 475 -42.34 1.40 13.60
N ARG A 476 -42.42 2.67 14.03
CA ARG A 476 -42.76 3.76 13.11
C ARG A 476 -41.73 3.90 11.97
N HIS A 477 -40.43 3.83 12.29
CA HIS A 477 -39.38 3.90 11.28
C HIS A 477 -39.30 2.63 10.42
N TYR A 478 -39.51 1.46 11.04
CA TYR A 478 -39.57 0.18 10.37
C TYR A 478 -40.70 0.13 9.34
N ASP A 479 -41.91 0.53 9.72
CA ASP A 479 -43.08 0.57 8.83
C ASP A 479 -42.85 1.53 7.65
N ALA A 480 -42.20 2.67 7.89
CA ALA A 480 -41.83 3.61 6.83
C ALA A 480 -40.79 3.02 5.86
N ALA A 481 -39.77 2.34 6.37
CA ALA A 481 -38.76 1.69 5.55
C ALA A 481 -39.38 0.54 4.72
N VAL A 482 -40.24 -0.29 5.32
CA VAL A 482 -40.96 -1.36 4.61
C VAL A 482 -41.77 -0.80 3.45
N LYS A 483 -42.48 0.32 3.66
CA LYS A 483 -43.23 0.98 2.59
C LYS A 483 -42.29 1.46 1.46
N SER A 484 -41.23 2.19 1.79
CA SER A 484 -40.30 2.73 0.78
C SER A 484 -39.60 1.63 -0.02
N ILE A 485 -39.23 0.51 0.62
CA ILE A 485 -38.56 -0.60 -0.08
C ILE A 485 -39.56 -1.42 -0.91
N GLY A 486 -40.82 -1.51 -0.49
CA GLY A 486 -41.88 -2.12 -1.30
C GLY A 486 -42.19 -1.36 -2.59
N GLU A 487 -41.76 -0.10 -2.69
CA GLU A 487 -41.89 0.76 -3.87
C GLU A 487 -40.56 0.84 -4.67
N CYS A 488 -39.59 -0.04 -4.40
CA CYS A 488 -38.30 -0.08 -5.10
C CYS A 488 -38.47 -0.50 -6.57
N GLU A 489 -37.74 0.16 -7.48
CA GLU A 489 -37.77 -0.14 -8.94
C GLU A 489 -37.37 -1.59 -9.24
N ASP A 490 -36.40 -2.12 -8.49
CA ASP A 490 -36.03 -3.53 -8.54
C ASP A 490 -36.91 -4.31 -7.55
N GLU A 491 -38.07 -4.76 -8.02
CA GLU A 491 -39.09 -5.44 -7.20
C GLU A 491 -38.55 -6.70 -6.50
N GLU A 492 -37.63 -7.42 -7.15
CA GLU A 492 -37.03 -8.63 -6.61
C GLU A 492 -36.03 -8.31 -5.50
N LEU A 493 -35.16 -7.31 -5.71
CA LEU A 493 -34.26 -6.83 -4.66
C LEU A 493 -35.07 -6.28 -3.49
N GLY A 494 -36.10 -5.47 -3.76
CA GLY A 494 -37.01 -4.96 -2.74
C GLY A 494 -37.65 -6.09 -1.93
N THR A 495 -38.17 -7.11 -2.60
CA THR A 495 -38.75 -8.31 -1.96
C THR A 495 -37.73 -9.05 -1.12
N ALA A 496 -36.52 -9.27 -1.63
CA ALA A 496 -35.44 -9.94 -0.91
C ALA A 496 -35.07 -9.14 0.36
N VAL A 497 -34.89 -7.82 0.23
CA VAL A 497 -34.58 -6.91 1.35
C VAL A 497 -35.67 -6.94 2.41
N LEU A 498 -36.94 -6.86 2.01
CA LEU A 498 -38.08 -6.96 2.93
C LEU A 498 -38.11 -8.29 3.69
N ARG A 499 -37.70 -9.40 3.06
CA ARG A 499 -37.60 -10.70 3.73
C ARG A 499 -36.43 -10.76 4.71
N MET A 500 -35.30 -10.14 4.37
CA MET A 500 -34.12 -10.07 5.23
C MET A 500 -34.39 -9.32 6.54
N ILE A 501 -35.27 -8.31 6.52
CA ILE A 501 -35.63 -7.54 7.73
C ILE A 501 -36.89 -8.05 8.46
N ARG A 502 -37.26 -9.33 8.27
CA ARG A 502 -38.35 -9.95 9.05
C ARG A 502 -37.96 -10.16 10.50
N HIS A 503 -38.90 -10.00 11.42
CA HIS A 503 -38.70 -10.28 12.85
C HIS A 503 -40.03 -10.56 13.59
N PRO A 504 -40.03 -11.38 14.66
CA PRO A 504 -41.27 -11.86 15.29
C PRO A 504 -42.12 -10.76 15.94
N TYR A 505 -41.51 -9.61 16.23
CA TYR A 505 -42.18 -8.47 16.85
C TYR A 505 -42.76 -7.48 15.83
N ALA A 506 -42.66 -7.73 14.52
CA ALA A 506 -43.20 -6.83 13.50
C ALA A 506 -44.72 -6.67 13.62
N ARG A 507 -45.29 -5.59 13.08
CA ARG A 507 -46.73 -5.32 13.17
C ARG A 507 -47.55 -6.09 12.12
N THR A 508 -46.99 -6.32 10.94
CA THR A 508 -47.69 -7.01 9.85
C THR A 508 -47.38 -8.50 9.86
N GLU A 509 -48.38 -9.33 9.54
CA GLU A 509 -48.20 -10.80 9.48
C GLU A 509 -47.13 -11.22 8.47
N GLU A 510 -46.99 -10.47 7.36
CA GLU A 510 -45.95 -10.73 6.37
C GLU A 510 -44.53 -10.55 6.94
N GLN A 511 -44.35 -9.56 7.81
CA GLN A 511 -43.05 -9.26 8.42
C GLN A 511 -42.75 -10.08 9.69
N LYS A 512 -43.77 -10.73 10.26
CA LYS A 512 -43.62 -11.69 11.37
C LYS A 512 -43.17 -13.08 10.93
N LYS A 513 -43.29 -13.40 9.63
CA LYS A 513 -42.83 -14.69 9.08
C LYS A 513 -41.35 -14.92 9.38
N THR A 514 -40.93 -16.17 9.32
CA THR A 514 -39.53 -16.57 9.50
C THR A 514 -38.61 -15.83 8.52
N ARG A 515 -37.50 -15.30 9.04
CA ARG A 515 -36.45 -14.69 8.24
C ARG A 515 -35.68 -15.78 7.48
N PRO A 516 -35.48 -15.65 6.17
CA PRO A 516 -34.73 -16.63 5.39
C PRO A 516 -33.24 -16.65 5.76
N GLY A 517 -32.57 -17.74 5.43
CA GLY A 517 -31.11 -17.87 5.46
C GLY A 517 -30.44 -17.30 4.20
N CYS A 518 -29.09 -17.19 4.20
CA CYS A 518 -28.34 -16.62 3.07
C CYS A 518 -28.64 -17.32 1.73
N TRP A 519 -28.70 -18.65 1.73
CA TRP A 519 -28.94 -19.44 0.51
C TRP A 519 -30.30 -19.14 -0.12
N GLU A 520 -31.35 -19.04 0.69
CA GLU A 520 -32.70 -18.75 0.20
C GLU A 520 -32.77 -17.36 -0.43
N VAL A 521 -32.12 -16.36 0.18
CA VAL A 521 -32.06 -15.00 -0.37
C VAL A 521 -31.25 -14.95 -1.67
N LEU A 522 -30.12 -15.68 -1.73
CA LEU A 522 -29.32 -15.78 -2.95
C LEU A 522 -30.10 -16.37 -4.13
N GLN A 523 -30.94 -17.39 -3.89
CA GLN A 523 -31.79 -17.96 -4.93
C GLN A 523 -32.79 -16.92 -5.47
N MET A 524 -33.37 -16.11 -4.60
CA MET A 524 -34.29 -15.02 -5.00
C MET A 524 -33.56 -13.99 -5.87
N LEU A 525 -32.39 -13.53 -5.44
CA LEU A 525 -31.66 -12.46 -6.12
C LEU A 525 -31.07 -12.88 -7.48
N ARG A 526 -30.68 -14.15 -7.64
CA ARG A 526 -30.11 -14.68 -8.88
C ARG A 526 -31.16 -15.09 -9.92
N ALA A 527 -32.39 -15.36 -9.50
CA ALA A 527 -33.45 -15.77 -10.42
C ALA A 527 -33.80 -14.66 -11.42
N GLY A 528 -33.95 -13.40 -10.99
CA GLY A 528 -34.24 -12.29 -11.93
C GLY A 528 -33.10 -11.86 -12.83
N SER A 529 -31.85 -12.24 -12.52
CA SER A 529 -30.70 -11.94 -13.39
C SER A 529 -30.78 -12.66 -14.74
N THR A 530 -31.64 -13.66 -14.87
CA THR A 530 -31.80 -14.46 -16.11
C THR A 530 -32.92 -13.96 -17.04
N GLY A 531 -33.61 -12.87 -16.68
CA GLY A 531 -34.80 -12.37 -17.39
C GLY A 531 -34.56 -11.35 -18.51
N GLU A 532 -33.42 -10.66 -18.56
CA GLU A 532 -33.17 -9.57 -19.53
C GLU A 532 -32.19 -9.97 -20.65
N GLY A 533 -32.57 -11.00 -21.41
CA GLY A 533 -31.81 -11.49 -22.56
C GLY A 533 -32.52 -11.37 -23.92
N SER A 534 -33.72 -10.78 -23.99
CA SER A 534 -34.46 -10.67 -25.25
C SER A 534 -35.38 -9.46 -25.30
N GLY A 535 -34.94 -8.37 -25.94
CA GLY A 535 -35.87 -7.28 -26.27
C GLY A 535 -35.31 -5.89 -26.51
N GLN A 536 -34.08 -5.71 -27.01
CA GLN A 536 -33.62 -4.38 -27.42
C GLN A 536 -34.29 -3.97 -28.75
N LYS A 537 -35.51 -3.42 -28.67
CA LYS A 537 -36.09 -2.61 -29.74
C LYS A 537 -35.29 -1.31 -29.82
N ARG A 538 -34.40 -1.23 -30.80
CA ARG A 538 -33.77 0.01 -31.25
C ARG A 538 -34.84 1.00 -31.71
N THR A 539 -35.18 1.97 -30.89
CA THR A 539 -35.83 3.21 -31.34
C THR A 539 -34.75 4.19 -31.76
N ARG A 540 -34.55 4.33 -33.07
CA ARG A 540 -33.82 5.44 -33.69
C ARG A 540 -34.51 6.75 -33.30
N ILE A 541 -33.81 7.63 -32.59
CA ILE A 541 -34.15 9.05 -32.58
C ILE A 541 -33.18 9.72 -33.55
N GLY A 542 -33.75 10.27 -34.62
CA GLY A 542 -33.04 10.97 -35.68
C GLY A 542 -32.53 12.33 -35.23
N ALA A 543 -31.44 12.73 -35.86
CA ALA A 543 -30.92 14.08 -35.81
C ALA A 543 -31.90 15.07 -36.47
N THR A 544 -32.18 16.15 -35.76
CA THR A 544 -32.30 17.53 -36.27
C THR A 544 -31.93 18.46 -35.15
#